data_AF-A0A7C3F0B2-F1
#
_entry.id   AF-A0A7C3F0B2-F1
#
_cell.length_a   1.000
_cell.length_b   1.000
_cell.length_c   1.000
_cell.angle_alpha   90.00
_cell.angle_beta   90.00
_cell.angle_gamma   90.00
#
_symmetry.space_group_name_H-M   'P 1'
#
loop_
_entity.id
_entity.type
_entity.pdbx_description
1 polymer ?
#
loop_
_entity_poly.entity_id
_entity_poly.type
_entity_poly.pdbx_seq_one_letter_code
_entity_poly.pdbx_strand_id
1 'polypeptide(L)'
;MGEFGNAIKYLYSQFILRDVLSFITPGAILVFSALFLLCPEKIPHLISIHWLLYIPLFGVLYLVGFAVQCLGELFKIISFSPPDKYRWSREQRWNIFGTHWTRDKDTVWWNDYYKMIEEFWRLTGSDVEAHQRRERLIVLKQVCGNGFLSITIAGIFLGTSFCSLSWVKILIPSLVAFLLLGSLFWGQRVHVLRQYSREKIIIESRTENGKKRGV
;
A
#
# COMPACT_ATOMS: atom_id res chain seq x y z
N MET A 1 26.07 -20.48 -1.43
CA MET A 1 25.16 -20.25 -2.57
C MET A 1 25.87 -19.35 -3.55
N GLY A 2 25.93 -19.71 -4.85
CA GLY A 2 26.61 -18.89 -5.86
C GLY A 2 25.94 -17.54 -6.10
N GLU A 3 26.64 -16.63 -6.77
CA GLU A 3 26.19 -15.26 -7.10
C GLU A 3 24.81 -15.25 -7.79
N PHE A 4 24.56 -16.22 -8.66
CA PHE A 4 23.27 -16.42 -9.33
C PHE A 4 22.12 -16.68 -8.35
N GLY A 5 22.35 -17.48 -7.31
CA GLY A 5 21.34 -17.76 -6.29
C GLY A 5 20.99 -16.52 -5.48
N ASN A 6 21.97 -15.66 -5.20
CA ASN A 6 21.75 -14.39 -4.53
C ASN A 6 20.96 -13.41 -5.41
N ALA A 7 21.26 -13.35 -6.71
CA ALA A 7 20.54 -12.53 -7.67
C ALA A 7 19.06 -12.94 -7.78
N ILE A 8 18.76 -14.25 -7.84
CA ILE A 8 17.38 -14.75 -7.84
C ILE A 8 16.66 -14.39 -6.54
N LYS A 9 17.30 -14.60 -5.38
CA LYS A 9 16.71 -14.27 -4.07
C LYS A 9 16.37 -12.78 -3.97
N TYR A 10 17.25 -11.93 -4.50
CA TYR A 10 17.05 -10.49 -4.55
C TYR A 10 15.90 -10.11 -5.47
N LEU A 11 15.88 -10.62 -6.71
CA LEU A 11 14.79 -10.39 -7.66
C LEU A 11 13.44 -10.81 -7.09
N TYR A 12 13.39 -11.97 -6.44
CA TYR A 12 12.17 -12.49 -5.83
C TYR A 12 11.68 -11.60 -4.68
N SER A 13 12.55 -11.25 -3.73
CA SER A 13 12.13 -10.50 -2.54
C SER A 13 11.82 -9.03 -2.85
N GLN A 14 12.63 -8.39 -3.70
CA GLN A 14 12.55 -6.97 -3.96
C GLN A 14 11.54 -6.62 -5.05
N PHE A 15 11.41 -7.44 -6.08
CA PHE A 15 10.56 -7.12 -7.23
C PHE A 15 9.30 -7.98 -7.30
N ILE A 16 9.43 -9.30 -7.29
CA ILE A 16 8.27 -10.19 -7.46
C ILE A 16 7.32 -10.09 -6.27
N LEU A 17 7.84 -10.26 -5.05
CA LEU A 17 6.99 -10.25 -3.86
C LEU A 17 6.40 -8.87 -3.60
N ARG A 18 7.22 -7.82 -3.71
CA ARG A 18 6.81 -6.46 -3.41
C ARG A 18 5.94 -5.88 -4.51
N ASP A 19 6.41 -5.85 -5.74
CA ASP A 19 5.76 -5.05 -6.79
C ASP A 19 4.69 -5.89 -7.51
N VAL A 20 5.00 -7.15 -7.84
CA VAL A 20 4.05 -8.02 -8.55
C VAL A 20 2.94 -8.48 -7.63
N LEU A 21 3.26 -9.16 -6.53
CA LEU A 21 2.22 -9.74 -5.66
C LEU A 21 1.49 -8.70 -4.81
N SER A 22 2.15 -7.63 -4.35
CA SER A 22 1.48 -6.66 -3.49
C SER A 22 0.64 -5.65 -4.27
N PHE A 23 0.97 -5.34 -5.53
CA PHE A 23 0.26 -4.32 -6.30
C PHE A 23 -0.33 -4.86 -7.60
N ILE A 24 0.47 -5.46 -8.48
CA ILE A 24 -0.03 -5.87 -9.80
C ILE A 24 -1.10 -6.96 -9.69
N THR A 25 -0.89 -8.00 -8.88
CA THR A 25 -1.87 -9.08 -8.68
C THR A 25 -3.21 -8.58 -8.15
N PRO A 26 -3.28 -7.82 -7.03
CA PRO A 26 -4.57 -7.29 -6.55
C PRO A 26 -5.22 -6.32 -7.54
N GLY A 27 -4.45 -5.53 -8.28
CA GLY A 27 -4.98 -4.68 -9.34
C GLY A 27 -5.54 -5.47 -10.52
N ALA A 28 -4.83 -6.52 -10.95
CA ALA A 28 -5.28 -7.46 -11.98
C ALA A 28 -6.63 -8.07 -11.61
N ILE A 29 -6.75 -8.61 -10.40
CA ILE A 29 -8.00 -9.19 -9.89
C ILE A 29 -9.16 -8.21 -10.09
N LEU A 30 -9.02 -6.95 -9.66
CA LEU A 30 -10.09 -5.97 -9.79
C LEU A 30 -10.39 -5.57 -11.22
N VAL A 31 -9.37 -5.31 -12.03
CA VAL A 31 -9.55 -4.90 -13.42
C VAL A 31 -10.23 -6.01 -14.22
N PHE A 32 -9.78 -7.25 -14.07
CA PHE A 32 -10.40 -8.40 -14.75
C PHE A 32 -11.82 -8.67 -14.25
N SER A 33 -12.09 -8.57 -12.94
CA SER A 33 -13.46 -8.71 -12.42
C SER A 33 -14.38 -7.60 -12.90
N ALA A 34 -13.90 -6.35 -13.02
CA ALA A 34 -14.67 -5.24 -13.58
C ALA A 34 -14.94 -5.44 -15.09
N LEU A 35 -13.92 -5.86 -15.85
CA LEU A 35 -14.07 -6.18 -17.28
C LEU A 35 -15.04 -7.33 -17.50
N PHE A 36 -15.00 -8.37 -16.67
CA PHE A 36 -15.95 -9.48 -16.72
C PHE A 36 -17.39 -9.02 -16.46
N LEU A 37 -17.59 -8.10 -15.52
CA LEU A 37 -18.91 -7.56 -15.21
C LEU A 37 -19.44 -6.61 -16.31
N LEU A 38 -18.58 -5.77 -16.87
CA LEU A 38 -18.98 -4.69 -17.78
C LEU A 38 -18.95 -5.07 -19.27
N CYS A 39 -17.94 -5.84 -19.69
CA CYS A 39 -17.67 -6.16 -21.09
C CYS A 39 -17.13 -7.59 -21.25
N PRO A 40 -17.87 -8.64 -20.84
CA PRO A 40 -17.40 -10.02 -20.88
C PRO A 40 -16.96 -10.47 -22.28
N GLU A 41 -17.58 -9.94 -23.34
CA GLU A 41 -17.26 -10.23 -24.73
C GLU A 41 -15.87 -9.73 -25.17
N LYS A 42 -15.26 -8.81 -24.41
CA LYS A 42 -13.94 -8.26 -24.71
C LYS A 42 -12.78 -9.08 -24.14
N ILE A 43 -13.05 -10.00 -23.21
CA ILE A 43 -12.02 -10.80 -22.54
C ILE A 43 -11.18 -11.63 -23.53
N PRO A 44 -11.76 -12.36 -24.50
CA PRO A 44 -10.97 -13.14 -25.45
C PRO A 44 -9.99 -12.29 -26.27
N HIS A 45 -10.36 -11.04 -26.57
CA HIS A 45 -9.53 -10.13 -27.35
C HIS A 45 -8.27 -9.67 -26.60
N LEU A 46 -8.26 -9.71 -25.26
CA LEU A 46 -7.09 -9.35 -24.46
C LEU A 46 -5.88 -10.26 -24.74
N ILE A 47 -6.12 -11.50 -25.20
CA ILE A 47 -5.08 -12.47 -25.53
C ILE A 47 -4.42 -12.12 -26.89
N SER A 48 -5.15 -11.42 -27.76
CA SER A 48 -4.67 -11.02 -29.10
C SER A 48 -3.93 -9.68 -29.13
N ILE A 49 -3.78 -9.03 -27.98
CA ILE A 49 -3.15 -7.71 -27.88
C ILE A 49 -1.64 -7.82 -28.16
N HIS A 50 -1.10 -6.87 -28.92
CA HIS A 50 0.32 -6.79 -29.20
C HIS A 50 1.15 -6.71 -27.91
N TRP A 51 2.24 -7.46 -27.82
CA TRP A 51 2.99 -7.62 -26.57
C TRP A 51 3.48 -6.31 -25.94
N LEU A 52 3.80 -5.29 -26.75
CA LEU A 52 4.18 -3.95 -26.27
C LEU A 52 3.10 -3.28 -25.41
N LEU A 53 1.82 -3.58 -25.62
CA LEU A 53 0.72 -3.01 -24.86
C LEU A 53 0.58 -3.65 -23.46
N TYR A 54 1.31 -4.73 -23.16
CA TYR A 54 1.39 -5.24 -21.79
C TYR A 54 2.14 -4.29 -20.85
N ILE A 55 3.03 -3.43 -21.36
CA ILE A 55 3.76 -2.45 -20.54
C ILE A 55 2.81 -1.42 -19.91
N PRO A 56 2.00 -0.66 -20.68
CA PRO A 56 1.04 0.27 -20.09
C PRO A 56 -0.04 -0.47 -19.28
N LEU A 57 -0.42 -1.69 -19.69
CA LEU A 57 -1.35 -2.50 -18.90
C LEU A 57 -0.78 -2.79 -17.50
N PHE A 58 0.49 -3.21 -17.40
CA PHE A 58 1.17 -3.42 -16.12
C PHE A 58 1.15 -2.16 -15.26
N GLY A 59 1.39 -0.99 -15.85
CA GLY A 59 1.30 0.30 -15.14
C GLY A 59 -0.10 0.56 -14.57
N VAL A 60 -1.16 0.30 -15.34
CA VAL A 60 -2.55 0.42 -14.88
C VAL A 60 -2.85 -0.56 -13.75
N LEU A 61 -2.46 -1.84 -13.90
CA LEU A 61 -2.67 -2.86 -12.88
C LEU A 61 -1.95 -2.49 -11.57
N TYR A 62 -0.70 -2.04 -11.66
CA TYR A 62 0.05 -1.56 -10.52
C TYR A 62 -0.66 -0.39 -9.84
N LEU A 63 -1.10 0.61 -10.61
CA LEU A 63 -1.78 1.79 -10.06
C LEU A 63 -3.10 1.43 -9.36
N VAL A 64 -3.89 0.52 -9.93
CA VAL A 64 -5.13 0.03 -9.29
C VAL A 64 -4.80 -0.73 -8.01
N GLY A 65 -3.79 -1.59 -8.00
CA GLY A 65 -3.35 -2.27 -6.78
C GLY A 65 -2.86 -1.31 -5.71
N PHE A 66 -2.14 -0.25 -6.10
CA PHE A 66 -1.74 0.81 -5.20
C PHE A 66 -2.96 1.59 -4.65
N ALA A 67 -3.98 1.84 -5.46
CA ALA A 67 -5.23 2.42 -5.00
C ALA A 67 -5.91 1.52 -3.95
N VAL A 68 -5.95 0.20 -4.16
CA VAL A 68 -6.47 -0.77 -3.18
C VAL A 68 -5.70 -0.68 -1.86
N GLN A 69 -4.37 -0.58 -1.92
CA GLN A 69 -3.53 -0.39 -0.74
C GLN A 69 -3.91 0.90 0.01
N CYS A 70 -4.04 2.03 -0.70
CA CYS A 70 -4.44 3.30 -0.11
C CYS A 70 -5.85 3.23 0.51
N LEU A 71 -6.78 2.55 -0.15
CA LEU A 71 -8.13 2.32 0.36
C LEU A 71 -8.11 1.47 1.64
N GLY A 72 -7.31 0.40 1.65
CA GLY A 72 -7.11 -0.46 2.82
C GLY A 72 -6.49 0.29 4.01
N GLU A 73 -5.55 1.21 3.74
CA GLU A 73 -5.01 2.12 4.76
C GLU A 73 -6.05 3.12 5.25
N LEU A 74 -6.85 3.70 4.35
CA LEU A 74 -7.91 4.65 4.69
C LEU A 74 -8.94 4.02 5.64
N PHE A 75 -9.32 2.77 5.38
CA PHE A 75 -10.22 1.99 6.25
C PHE A 75 -9.52 1.27 7.40
N LYS A 76 -8.19 1.41 7.53
CA LYS A 76 -7.35 0.73 8.55
C LYS A 76 -7.41 -0.80 8.52
N ILE A 77 -7.84 -1.38 7.41
CA ILE A 77 -7.73 -2.82 7.16
C ILE A 77 -6.25 -3.18 7.03
N ILE A 78 -5.48 -2.29 6.41
CA ILE A 78 -4.04 -2.43 6.22
C ILE A 78 -3.34 -1.34 7.03
N SER A 79 -2.39 -1.73 7.87
CA SER A 79 -1.55 -0.79 8.62
C SER A 79 -0.09 -1.15 8.51
N PHE A 80 0.73 -0.18 8.12
CA PHE A 80 2.19 -0.30 8.01
C PHE A 80 2.94 -0.22 9.33
N SER A 81 2.27 0.26 10.39
CA SER A 81 2.84 0.35 11.72
C SER A 81 2.11 -0.60 12.68
N PRO A 82 2.77 -1.06 13.76
CA PRO A 82 2.10 -1.83 14.81
C PRO A 82 0.82 -1.11 15.29
N PRO A 83 -0.16 -1.86 15.80
CA PRO A 83 -1.52 -1.38 16.00
C PRO A 83 -1.51 -0.14 16.85
N ASP A 84 -1.88 0.97 16.24
CA ASP A 84 -2.26 2.18 16.94
C ASP A 84 -3.50 1.88 17.78
N LYS A 85 -3.31 1.43 19.02
CA LYS A 85 -4.41 1.33 19.99
C LYS A 85 -5.08 2.69 20.27
N TYR A 86 -4.49 3.80 19.80
CA TYR A 86 -4.96 5.17 20.04
C TYR A 86 -5.04 6.10 18.80
N ARG A 87 -5.03 5.60 17.53
CA ARG A 87 -5.05 6.55 16.39
C ARG A 87 -6.42 7.08 15.99
N TRP A 88 -6.46 8.41 15.98
CA TRP A 88 -7.44 9.33 15.44
C TRP A 88 -8.72 9.31 16.26
N SER A 89 -8.95 10.40 17.01
CA SER A 89 -10.28 10.73 17.47
C SER A 89 -11.24 10.67 16.27
N ARG A 90 -12.49 10.26 16.51
CA ARG A 90 -13.49 10.13 15.44
C ARG A 90 -13.54 11.41 14.57
N GLU A 91 -13.30 12.58 15.17
CA GLU A 91 -13.24 13.90 14.53
C GLU A 91 -12.09 14.07 13.52
N GLN A 92 -10.86 13.61 13.83
CA GLN A 92 -9.75 13.68 12.87
C GLN A 92 -9.98 12.80 11.63
N ARG A 93 -10.84 11.77 11.74
CA ARG A 93 -11.18 10.85 10.64
C ARG A 93 -12.15 11.47 9.62
N TRP A 94 -12.97 12.44 10.02
CA TRP A 94 -13.90 13.12 9.12
C TRP A 94 -13.30 14.39 8.51
N ASN A 95 -12.30 14.98 9.16
CA ASN A 95 -11.52 16.11 8.63
C ASN A 95 -10.47 15.70 7.58
N ILE A 96 -10.73 14.68 6.76
CA ILE A 96 -9.86 14.30 5.64
C ILE A 96 -9.71 15.47 4.63
N PHE A 97 -10.74 16.30 4.51
CA PHE A 97 -10.75 17.51 3.67
C PHE A 97 -10.45 18.81 4.44
N GLY A 98 -10.30 18.75 5.77
CA GLY A 98 -9.93 19.88 6.61
C GLY A 98 -8.41 20.00 6.77
N THR A 99 -7.86 21.20 6.63
CA THR A 99 -6.42 21.49 6.72
C THR A 99 -5.89 21.65 8.15
N HIS A 100 -6.73 21.61 9.18
CA HIS A 100 -6.29 21.74 10.57
C HIS A 100 -6.12 20.38 11.25
N TRP A 101 -4.94 19.79 11.04
CA TRP A 101 -4.46 18.68 11.86
C TRP A 101 -3.88 19.26 13.14
N THR A 102 -4.70 19.37 14.18
CA THR A 102 -4.19 19.61 15.53
C THR A 102 -3.31 18.41 15.88
N ARG A 103 -2.00 18.69 15.92
CA ARG A 103 -0.93 17.79 16.33
C ARG A 103 -1.11 17.52 17.83
N ASP A 104 -2.09 16.70 18.17
CA ASP A 104 -2.30 16.36 19.56
C ASP A 104 -1.15 15.47 20.03
N LYS A 105 -0.54 15.92 21.12
CA LYS A 105 0.80 15.57 21.56
C LYS A 105 0.77 14.32 22.43
N ASP A 106 0.28 13.20 21.93
CA ASP A 106 0.63 11.90 22.52
C ASP A 106 1.99 11.45 21.99
N THR A 107 3.01 12.25 22.31
CA THR A 107 4.43 12.07 21.99
C THR A 107 5.05 10.86 22.71
N VAL A 108 4.41 10.34 23.76
CA VAL A 108 4.95 9.25 24.60
C VAL A 108 5.07 7.95 23.81
N TRP A 109 3.99 7.50 23.15
CA TRP A 109 4.03 6.22 22.42
C TRP A 109 4.88 6.28 21.15
N TRP A 110 4.89 7.42 20.46
CA TRP A 110 5.76 7.62 19.30
C TRP A 110 7.23 7.52 19.71
N ASN A 111 7.60 8.13 20.84
CA ASN A 111 8.94 8.00 21.40
C ASN A 111 9.25 6.54 21.79
N ASP A 112 8.31 5.80 22.38
CA ASP A 112 8.53 4.39 22.75
C ASP A 112 8.64 3.46 21.54
N TYR A 113 7.88 3.69 20.47
CA TYR A 113 8.03 2.96 19.22
C TYR A 113 9.35 3.28 18.53
N TYR A 114 9.76 4.55 18.49
CA TYR A 114 11.08 4.92 17.97
C TYR A 114 12.18 4.31 18.81
N LYS A 115 12.07 4.29 20.14
CA LYS A 115 13.02 3.60 21.03
C LYS A 115 13.07 2.09 20.76
N MET A 116 11.92 1.42 20.61
CA MET A 116 11.88 -0.02 20.31
C MET A 116 12.49 -0.32 18.94
N ILE A 117 12.21 0.54 17.95
CA ILE A 117 12.81 0.43 16.63
C ILE A 117 14.31 0.70 16.71
N GLU A 118 14.74 1.78 17.34
CA GLU A 118 16.14 2.16 17.52
C GLU A 118 16.90 1.10 18.30
N GLU A 119 16.29 0.50 19.32
CA GLU A 119 16.83 -0.63 20.06
C GLU A 119 16.92 -1.88 19.20
N PHE A 120 15.91 -2.18 18.37
CA PHE A 120 15.99 -3.23 17.36
C PHE A 120 17.15 -2.96 16.39
N TRP A 121 17.27 -1.74 15.84
CA TRP A 121 18.37 -1.35 14.94
C TRP A 121 19.72 -1.39 15.66
N ARG A 122 19.80 -1.03 16.94
CA ARG A 122 21.02 -1.11 17.75
C ARG A 122 21.44 -2.56 17.97
N LEU A 123 20.49 -3.43 18.31
CA LEU A 123 20.71 -4.86 18.53
C LEU A 123 21.03 -5.61 17.23
N THR A 124 20.48 -5.14 16.11
CA THR A 124 20.66 -5.75 14.78
C THR A 124 21.62 -4.96 13.89
N GLY A 125 22.43 -4.05 14.44
CA GLY A 125 23.12 -2.94 13.74
C GLY A 125 24.09 -3.28 12.61
N SER A 126 24.22 -4.55 12.25
CA SER A 126 24.89 -5.03 11.04
C SER A 126 24.26 -6.31 10.46
N ASP A 127 23.20 -6.84 11.08
CA ASP A 127 22.54 -8.07 10.63
C ASP A 127 21.60 -7.76 9.46
N VAL A 128 22.17 -7.87 8.26
CA VAL A 128 21.45 -7.73 6.98
C VAL A 128 20.27 -8.71 6.91
N GLU A 129 20.35 -9.89 7.55
CA GLU A 129 19.25 -10.85 7.53
C GLU A 129 18.06 -10.38 8.36
N ALA A 130 18.29 -9.79 9.54
CA ALA A 130 17.22 -9.25 10.38
C ALA A 130 16.43 -8.16 9.64
N HIS A 131 17.13 -7.31 8.88
CA HIS A 131 16.52 -6.28 8.04
C HIS A 131 15.66 -6.86 6.92
N GLN A 132 16.22 -7.82 6.18
CA GLN A 132 15.51 -8.51 5.11
C GLN A 132 14.28 -9.28 5.62
N ARG A 133 14.38 -9.92 6.81
CA ARG A 133 13.24 -10.61 7.43
C ARG A 133 12.13 -9.64 7.80
N ARG A 134 12.47 -8.50 8.40
CA ARG A 134 11.50 -7.46 8.75
C ARG A 134 10.81 -6.88 7.51
N GLU A 135 11.57 -6.54 6.48
CA GLU A 135 11.03 -6.08 5.20
C GLU A 135 10.08 -7.12 4.60
N ARG A 136 10.50 -8.39 4.57
CA ARG A 136 9.67 -9.48 4.07
C ARG A 136 8.35 -9.64 4.82
N LEU A 137 8.35 -9.48 6.15
CA LEU A 137 7.12 -9.54 6.95
C LEU A 137 6.18 -8.37 6.64
N ILE A 138 6.72 -7.18 6.43
CA ILE A 138 5.95 -6.00 6.02
C ILE A 138 5.33 -6.25 4.64
N VAL A 139 6.12 -6.72 3.67
CA VAL A 139 5.63 -7.05 2.33
C VAL A 139 4.56 -8.13 2.38
N LEU A 140 4.77 -9.21 3.15
CA LEU A 140 3.76 -10.26 3.28
C LEU A 140 2.44 -9.72 3.86
N LYS A 141 2.51 -8.82 4.84
CA LYS A 141 1.33 -8.15 5.39
C LYS A 141 0.62 -7.29 4.33
N GLN A 142 1.35 -6.60 3.46
CA GLN A 142 0.79 -5.85 2.33
C GLN A 142 0.09 -6.79 1.34
N VAL A 143 0.78 -7.84 0.89
CA VAL A 143 0.23 -8.84 -0.03
C VAL A 143 -1.07 -9.42 0.50
N CYS A 144 -1.10 -9.85 1.76
CA CYS A 144 -2.29 -10.41 2.39
C CYS A 144 -3.43 -9.38 2.49
N GLY A 145 -3.13 -8.15 2.90
CA GLY A 145 -4.12 -7.09 3.04
C GLY A 145 -4.74 -6.67 1.71
N ASN A 146 -3.90 -6.42 0.70
CA ASN A 146 -4.34 -6.04 -0.64
C ASN A 146 -5.08 -7.18 -1.33
N GLY A 147 -4.56 -8.41 -1.20
CA GLY A 147 -5.20 -9.61 -1.72
C GLY A 147 -6.60 -9.81 -1.13
N PHE A 148 -6.75 -9.70 0.20
CA PHE A 148 -8.05 -9.80 0.87
C PHE A 148 -9.04 -8.73 0.36
N LEU A 149 -8.62 -7.47 0.30
CA LEU A 149 -9.49 -6.37 -0.14
C LEU A 149 -9.87 -6.51 -1.62
N SER A 150 -8.92 -6.86 -2.50
CA SER A 150 -9.20 -7.10 -3.91
C SER A 150 -10.15 -8.27 -4.12
N ILE A 151 -9.97 -9.39 -3.42
CA ILE A 151 -10.88 -10.54 -3.51
C ILE A 151 -12.28 -10.16 -3.01
N THR A 152 -12.38 -9.37 -1.94
CA THR A 152 -13.66 -8.91 -1.39
C THR A 152 -14.41 -8.05 -2.41
N ILE A 153 -13.74 -7.07 -3.01
CA ILE A 153 -14.34 -6.19 -4.03
C ILE A 153 -14.65 -6.97 -5.32
N ALA A 154 -13.78 -7.89 -5.74
CA ALA A 154 -14.05 -8.78 -6.87
C ALA A 154 -15.29 -9.66 -6.62
N GLY A 155 -15.46 -10.16 -5.39
CA GLY A 155 -16.66 -10.88 -4.97
C GLY A 155 -17.92 -10.01 -5.07
N ILE A 156 -17.83 -8.72 -4.74
CA ILE A 156 -18.94 -7.76 -4.94
C ILE A 156 -19.26 -7.61 -6.44
N PHE A 157 -18.26 -7.50 -7.32
CA PHE A 157 -18.48 -7.43 -8.76
C PHE A 157 -19.14 -8.70 -9.31
N LEU A 158 -18.65 -9.88 -8.92
CA LEU A 158 -19.23 -11.15 -9.32
C LEU A 158 -20.66 -11.30 -8.78
N GLY A 159 -20.91 -10.95 -7.52
CA GLY A 159 -22.27 -10.96 -6.94
C GLY A 159 -23.21 -10.03 -7.71
N THR A 160 -22.73 -8.85 -8.10
CA THR A 160 -23.50 -7.88 -8.90
C THR A 160 -23.83 -8.41 -10.29
N SER A 161 -23.02 -9.31 -10.85
CA SER A 161 -23.28 -9.90 -12.16
C SER A 161 -24.59 -10.69 -12.22
N PHE A 162 -25.00 -11.28 -11.10
CA PHE A 162 -26.26 -12.02 -10.93
C PHE A 162 -27.47 -11.11 -10.70
N CYS A 163 -27.26 -9.80 -10.51
CA CYS A 163 -28.37 -8.85 -10.38
C CYS A 163 -29.03 -8.63 -11.74
N SER A 164 -30.38 -8.70 -11.78
CA SER A 164 -31.16 -8.45 -12.99
C SER A 164 -31.20 -6.96 -13.39
N LEU A 165 -30.90 -6.06 -12.46
CA LEU A 165 -30.93 -4.62 -12.67
C LEU A 165 -29.65 -4.14 -13.37
N SER A 166 -29.79 -3.76 -14.65
CA SER A 166 -28.66 -3.32 -15.49
C SER A 166 -27.91 -2.10 -14.95
N TRP A 167 -28.62 -1.15 -14.34
CA TRP A 167 -28.00 0.05 -13.78
C TRP A 167 -27.07 -0.25 -12.59
N VAL A 168 -27.33 -1.32 -11.82
CA VAL A 168 -26.48 -1.73 -10.69
C VAL A 168 -25.12 -2.21 -11.19
N LYS A 169 -25.09 -2.89 -12.34
CA LYS A 169 -23.85 -3.37 -12.99
C LYS A 169 -22.93 -2.23 -13.39
N ILE A 170 -23.46 -1.03 -13.64
CA ILE A 170 -22.69 0.17 -13.97
C ILE A 170 -22.36 0.97 -12.69
N LEU A 171 -23.35 1.13 -11.81
CA LEU A 171 -23.19 1.95 -10.61
C LEU A 171 -22.12 1.39 -9.67
N ILE A 172 -22.12 0.08 -9.42
CA ILE A 172 -21.20 -0.52 -8.44
C ILE A 172 -19.74 -0.37 -8.87
N PRO A 173 -19.31 -0.73 -10.10
CA PRO A 173 -17.95 -0.45 -10.57
C PRO A 173 -17.60 1.04 -10.58
N SER A 174 -18.55 1.91 -10.92
CA SER A 174 -18.33 3.37 -10.93
C SER A 174 -18.06 3.91 -9.52
N LEU A 175 -18.83 3.45 -8.52
CA LEU A 175 -18.64 3.82 -7.12
C LEU A 175 -17.29 3.30 -6.60
N VAL A 176 -16.93 2.06 -6.90
CA VAL A 176 -15.62 1.50 -6.54
C VAL A 176 -14.49 2.28 -7.20
N ALA A 177 -14.59 2.59 -8.49
CA ALA A 177 -13.60 3.41 -9.19
C ALA A 177 -13.45 4.80 -8.55
N PHE A 178 -14.56 5.45 -8.18
CA PHE A 178 -14.52 6.73 -7.47
C PHE A 178 -13.82 6.62 -6.10
N LEU A 179 -14.11 5.59 -5.32
CA LEU A 179 -13.44 5.34 -4.03
C LEU A 179 -11.94 5.07 -4.21
N LEU A 180 -11.55 4.30 -5.22
CA LEU A 180 -10.15 4.03 -5.55
C LEU A 180 -9.43 5.32 -5.95
N LEU A 181 -10.02 6.16 -6.81
CA LEU A 181 -9.47 7.47 -7.17
C LEU A 181 -9.31 8.38 -5.94
N GLY A 182 -10.36 8.49 -5.11
CA GLY A 182 -10.30 9.26 -3.87
C GLY A 182 -9.19 8.76 -2.92
N SER A 183 -9.00 7.44 -2.84
CA SER A 183 -7.94 6.84 -2.04
C SER A 183 -6.55 7.12 -2.57
N LEU A 184 -6.36 7.23 -3.90
CA LEU A 184 -5.08 7.62 -4.50
C LEU A 184 -4.70 9.06 -4.11
N PHE A 185 -5.63 10.00 -4.19
CA PHE A 185 -5.39 11.38 -3.76
C PHE A 185 -5.04 11.46 -2.27
N TRP A 186 -5.75 10.70 -1.44
CA TRP A 186 -5.44 10.60 -0.01
C TRP A 186 -4.06 9.98 0.22
N GLY A 187 -3.76 8.87 -0.46
CA GLY A 187 -2.50 8.16 -0.37
C GLY A 187 -1.32 9.04 -0.76
N GLN A 188 -1.41 9.75 -1.88
CA GLN A 188 -0.40 10.72 -2.32
C GLN A 188 -0.09 11.73 -1.21
N ARG A 189 -1.12 12.34 -0.61
CA ARG A 189 -0.95 13.30 0.49
C ARG A 189 -0.25 12.67 1.70
N VAL A 190 -0.67 11.47 2.10
CA VAL A 190 -0.08 10.75 3.23
C VAL A 190 1.39 10.43 2.96
N HIS A 191 1.73 10.00 1.75
CA HIS A 191 3.12 9.68 1.38
C HIS A 191 4.02 10.92 1.41
N VAL A 192 3.56 12.06 0.90
CA VAL A 192 4.28 13.35 0.98
C VAL A 192 4.53 13.75 2.44
N LEU A 193 3.51 13.65 3.30
CA LEU A 193 3.66 13.98 4.74
C LEU A 193 4.62 13.02 5.46
N ARG A 194 4.58 11.73 5.14
CA ARG A 194 5.51 10.72 5.67
C ARG A 194 6.95 11.01 5.23
N GLN A 195 7.16 11.42 3.98
CA GLN A 195 8.47 11.79 3.47
C GLN A 195 9.03 13.00 4.23
N TYR A 196 8.26 14.10 4.30
CA TYR A 196 8.67 15.31 5.01
C TYR A 196 9.03 15.03 6.48
N SER A 197 8.23 14.20 7.16
CA SER A 197 8.47 13.83 8.55
C SER A 197 9.78 13.04 8.72
N ARG A 198 10.11 12.14 7.78
CA ARG A 198 11.36 11.38 7.81
C ARG A 198 12.57 12.27 7.56
N GLU A 199 12.50 13.15 6.56
CA GLU A 199 13.57 14.10 6.24
C GLU A 199 13.87 15.01 7.44
N LYS A 200 12.84 15.51 8.11
CA LYS A 200 12.99 16.32 9.33
C LYS A 200 13.74 15.58 10.45
N ILE A 201 13.38 14.33 10.73
CA ILE A 201 14.05 13.50 11.77
C ILE A 201 15.53 13.28 11.44
N ILE A 202 15.86 13.07 10.15
CA ILE A 202 17.25 12.90 9.70
C ILE A 202 18.05 14.20 9.91
N ILE A 203 17.46 15.35 9.62
CA ILE A 203 18.12 16.65 9.83
C ILE A 203 18.34 16.93 11.32
N GLU A 204 17.32 16.69 12.16
CA GLU A 204 17.40 16.90 13.61
C GLU A 204 18.47 15.99 14.25
N SER A 205 18.49 14.69 13.91
CA SER A 205 19.49 13.74 14.42
C SER A 205 20.92 14.06 13.99
N ARG A 206 21.14 14.53 12.75
CA ARG A 206 22.46 15.00 12.29
C ARG A 206 22.91 16.26 13.03
N THR A 207 21.98 17.19 13.27
CA THR A 207 22.28 18.44 13.99
C THR A 207 22.67 18.15 15.45
N GLU A 208 21.95 17.24 16.11
CA GLU A 208 22.26 16.83 17.49
C GLU A 208 23.61 16.10 17.59
N ASN A 209 23.90 15.20 16.65
CA ASN A 209 25.19 14.50 16.60
C ASN A 209 26.36 15.44 16.27
N GLY A 210 26.13 16.45 15.43
CA GLY A 210 27.12 17.51 15.17
C GLY A 210 27.44 18.30 16.43
N LYS A 211 26.42 18.68 17.23
CA LYS A 211 26.62 19.34 18.53
C LYS A 211 27.39 18.48 19.52
N LYS A 212 27.14 17.17 19.57
CA LYS A 212 27.86 16.22 20.46
C LYS A 212 29.33 16.00 20.08
N ARG A 213 29.73 16.29 18.83
CA ARG A 213 31.11 16.13 18.33
C ARG A 213 31.94 17.42 18.35
N GLY A 214 31.31 18.57 18.58
CA GLY A 214 31.95 19.88 18.66
C GLY A 214 32.30 20.32 20.08
N VAL A 215 32.40 19.38 21.01
CA VAL A 215 32.89 19.56 22.39
C VAL A 215 34.23 18.86 22.52
#